data_AF-A0A957KYC2-F1
#
_entry.id   AF-A0A957KYC2-F1
#
_cell.length_a   1.000
_cell.length_b   1.000
_cell.length_c   1.000
_cell.angle_alpha   90.00
_cell.angle_beta   90.00
_cell.angle_gamma   90.00
#
_symmetry.space_group_name_H-M   'P 1'
#
loop_
_entity.id
_entity.type
_entity.pdbx_description
1 polymer ?
#
loop_
_entity_poly.entity_id
_entity_poly.type
_entity_poly.pdbx_seq_one_letter_code
_entity_poly.pdbx_strand_id
1 'polypeptide(L)'
;AGLAWQQGNRPDSQEKGTPLVVNSDGVLEAAADTDRHTRFQASRIADTLAFAPGAPYRYLLTPKSMARAEEQGISAPRVLGFLERSSETAVPASVKRAIERWSENGPEARLQRTVVLRVKDAEILEKLRANARTRPFLGESLGDFAVLVKEGQWEELRLATAQLGLFIDDF
;
A
#
# COMPACT_ATOMS: atom_id res chain seq x y z
N ALA A 1 -15.33 35.99 45.08
CA ALA A 1 -14.17 35.15 45.42
C ALA A 1 -14.71 33.80 45.87
N GLY A 2 -14.45 32.64 45.29
CA GLY A 2 -13.43 32.19 44.34
C GLY A 2 -13.35 30.68 44.57
N LEU A 3 -14.12 29.88 43.84
CA LEU A 3 -14.15 28.42 44.00
C LEU A 3 -13.28 27.80 42.91
N ALA A 4 -12.05 27.50 43.31
CA ALA A 4 -11.08 26.74 42.54
C ALA A 4 -11.58 25.30 42.33
N TRP A 5 -11.96 24.97 41.10
CA TRP A 5 -12.18 23.60 40.68
C TRP A 5 -11.11 23.22 39.66
N GLN A 6 -10.50 22.06 39.92
CA GLN A 6 -9.74 21.23 38.99
C GLN A 6 -8.34 21.71 38.62
N GLN A 7 -7.39 21.45 39.52
CA GLN A 7 -6.19 20.75 39.07
C GLN A 7 -6.63 19.38 38.56
N GLY A 8 -6.94 19.31 37.26
CA GLY A 8 -7.06 18.05 36.55
C GLY A 8 -5.69 17.40 36.53
N ASN A 9 -5.40 16.61 37.55
CA ASN A 9 -4.36 15.60 37.49
C ASN A 9 -4.79 14.65 36.37
N ARG A 10 -4.31 14.91 35.14
CA ARG A 10 -4.41 13.93 34.06
C ARG A 10 -3.74 12.67 34.63
N PRO A 11 -4.43 11.53 34.74
CA PRO A 11 -3.70 10.31 35.01
C PRO A 11 -2.69 10.18 33.88
N ASP A 12 -1.41 10.24 34.23
CA ASP A 12 -0.31 9.81 33.38
C ASP A 12 -0.42 8.28 33.30
N SER A 13 -1.51 7.79 32.71
CA SER A 13 -1.70 6.38 32.45
C SER A 13 -0.93 6.07 31.18
N GLN A 14 0.40 6.13 31.26
CA GLN A 14 1.23 5.17 30.55
C GLN A 14 0.85 3.80 31.13
N GLU A 15 -0.23 3.21 30.62
CA GLU A 15 -0.43 1.77 30.74
C GLU A 15 0.83 1.15 30.10
N LYS A 16 1.80 0.73 30.93
CA LYS A 16 3.02 0.06 30.47
C LYS A 16 2.64 -1.33 29.97
N GLY A 17 2.04 -1.35 28.79
CA GLY A 17 1.80 -2.54 27.99
C GLY A 17 3.04 -2.97 27.23
N THR A 18 2.99 -4.17 26.66
CA THR A 18 4.05 -4.69 25.79
C THR A 18 4.36 -3.66 24.67
N PRO A 19 5.65 -3.29 24.46
CA PRO A 19 6.07 -2.35 23.42
C PRO A 19 5.69 -2.81 22.00
N LEU A 20 5.67 -1.86 21.06
CA LEU A 20 5.46 -2.15 19.64
C LEU A 20 6.68 -2.87 19.07
N VAL A 21 6.47 -3.96 18.33
CA VAL A 21 7.53 -4.62 17.57
C VAL A 21 7.52 -4.11 16.14
N VAL A 22 8.70 -3.73 15.62
CA VAL A 22 8.88 -3.27 14.23
C VAL A 22 9.66 -4.32 13.47
N ASN A 23 9.00 -5.03 12.56
CA ASN A 23 9.62 -6.09 11.77
C ASN A 23 10.34 -5.50 10.54
N SER A 24 11.36 -6.20 10.05
CA SER A 24 12.18 -5.74 8.92
C SER A 24 11.45 -5.65 7.58
N ASP A 25 10.26 -6.25 7.48
CA ASP A 25 9.33 -6.22 6.36
C ASP A 25 8.37 -5.03 6.38
N GLY A 26 8.46 -4.17 7.40
CA GLY A 26 7.58 -3.01 7.57
C GLY A 26 6.25 -3.32 8.27
N VAL A 27 6.07 -4.53 8.81
CA VAL A 27 4.94 -4.87 9.67
C VAL A 27 5.23 -4.38 11.10
N LEU A 28 4.29 -3.63 11.65
CA LEU A 28 4.24 -3.21 13.04
C LEU A 28 3.31 -4.16 13.80
N GLU A 29 3.80 -4.77 14.87
CA GLU A 29 3.03 -5.70 15.69
C GLU A 29 2.83 -5.13 17.09
N ALA A 30 1.57 -4.95 17.48
CA ALA A 30 1.18 -4.53 18.80
C ALA A 30 0.45 -5.68 19.50
N ALA A 31 0.95 -6.11 20.65
CA ALA A 31 0.27 -7.09 21.47
C ALA A 31 -1.08 -6.55 21.98
N ALA A 32 -1.91 -7.46 22.49
CA ALA A 32 -3.25 -7.11 22.99
C ALA A 32 -3.19 -6.12 24.17
N ASP A 33 -2.13 -6.19 24.97
CA ASP A 33 -1.86 -5.34 26.13
C ASP A 33 -1.05 -4.07 25.79
N THR A 34 -0.53 -3.91 24.56
CA THR A 34 0.15 -2.68 24.12
C THR A 34 -0.72 -1.45 24.39
N ASP A 35 -0.12 -0.34 24.79
CA ASP A 35 -0.85 0.90 25.09
C ASP A 35 -1.81 1.30 23.93
N ARG A 36 -3.02 1.73 24.31
CA ARG A 36 -4.08 2.12 23.36
C ARG A 36 -3.65 3.30 22.49
N HIS A 37 -2.95 4.27 23.06
CA HIS A 37 -2.46 5.41 22.31
C HIS A 37 -1.39 4.98 21.29
N THR A 38 -0.47 4.07 21.63
CA THR A 38 0.47 3.47 20.68
C THR A 38 -0.21 2.75 19.53
N ARG A 39 -1.23 1.91 19.79
CA ARG A 39 -2.01 1.26 18.73
C ARG A 39 -2.74 2.26 17.84
N PHE A 40 -3.30 3.31 18.44
CA PHE A 40 -3.95 4.37 17.69
C PHE A 40 -2.97 5.08 16.75
N GLN A 41 -1.79 5.47 17.25
CA GLN A 41 -0.75 6.10 16.44
C GLN A 41 -0.27 5.20 15.30
N ALA A 42 -0.06 3.90 15.55
CA ALA A 42 0.30 2.94 14.52
C ALA A 42 -0.75 2.89 13.39
N SER A 43 -2.04 2.89 13.73
CA SER A 43 -3.12 2.86 12.74
C SER A 43 -3.23 4.12 11.87
N ARG A 44 -2.66 5.26 12.32
CA ARG A 44 -2.61 6.51 11.55
C ARG A 44 -1.58 6.45 10.43
N ILE A 45 -0.46 5.78 10.67
CA ILE A 45 0.71 5.77 9.79
C ILE A 45 0.83 4.50 8.91
N ALA A 46 0.09 3.45 9.26
CA ALA A 46 0.16 2.14 8.62
C ALA A 46 -1.24 1.60 8.29
N ASP A 47 -1.34 0.72 7.30
CA ASP A 47 -2.57 0.04 6.93
C ASP A 47 -2.86 -1.13 7.87
N THR A 48 -4.08 -1.21 8.40
CA THR A 48 -4.47 -2.32 9.28
C THR A 48 -4.56 -3.62 8.49
N LEU A 49 -3.83 -4.65 8.93
CA LEU A 49 -3.93 -5.99 8.39
C LEU A 49 -5.07 -6.77 9.06
N ALA A 50 -5.51 -7.85 8.42
CA ALA A 50 -6.56 -8.71 8.94
C ALA A 50 -6.22 -9.21 10.37
N PHE A 51 -7.18 -9.03 11.28
CA PHE A 51 -7.07 -9.46 12.66
C PHE A 51 -7.45 -10.94 12.79
N ALA A 52 -6.69 -11.67 13.61
CA ALA A 52 -7.01 -13.04 14.02
C ALA A 52 -7.11 -13.11 15.56
N PRO A 53 -8.13 -13.77 16.13
CA PRO A 53 -8.23 -13.94 17.58
C PRO A 53 -6.98 -14.60 18.17
N GLY A 54 -6.43 -14.02 19.22
CA GLY A 54 -5.20 -14.50 19.87
C GLY A 54 -3.89 -14.08 19.18
N ALA A 55 -3.95 -13.40 18.03
CA ALA A 55 -2.79 -12.82 17.37
C ALA A 55 -2.60 -11.34 17.76
N PRO A 56 -1.38 -10.79 17.66
CA PRO A 56 -1.16 -9.35 17.81
C PRO A 56 -1.91 -8.56 16.73
N TYR A 57 -2.19 -7.30 17.03
CA TYR A 57 -2.63 -6.33 16.01
C TYR A 57 -1.47 -6.06 15.06
N ARG A 58 -1.74 -6.15 13.75
CA ARG A 58 -0.73 -6.00 12.71
C ARG A 58 -1.05 -4.81 11.83
N TYR A 59 -0.06 -3.94 11.60
CA TYR A 59 -0.17 -2.78 10.73
C TYR A 59 0.97 -2.79 9.72
N LEU A 60 0.69 -2.54 8.45
CA LEU A 60 1.67 -2.57 7.38
C LEU A 60 2.00 -1.15 6.92
N LEU A 61 3.29 -0.78 6.96
CA LEU A 61 3.77 0.42 6.31
C LEU A 61 3.74 0.22 4.79
N THR A 62 3.02 1.10 4.08
CA THR A 62 2.94 1.09 2.61
C THR A 62 3.18 2.51 2.09
N PRO A 63 3.58 2.69 0.82
CA PRO A 63 3.65 4.03 0.23
C PRO A 63 2.31 4.80 0.34
N LYS A 64 1.18 4.07 0.28
CA LYS A 64 -0.16 4.64 0.45
C LYS A 64 -0.43 5.08 1.89
N SER A 65 -0.05 4.28 2.89
CA SER A 65 -0.22 4.64 4.30
C SER A 65 0.66 5.82 4.69
N MET A 66 1.87 5.89 4.12
CA MET A 66 2.80 7.01 4.31
C MET A 66 2.27 8.30 3.68
N ALA A 67 1.73 8.24 2.46
CA ALA A 67 1.06 9.39 1.83
C ALA A 67 -0.11 9.89 2.68
N ARG A 68 -0.95 8.97 3.17
CA ARG A 68 -2.03 9.30 4.10
C ARG A 68 -1.51 9.95 5.40
N ALA A 69 -0.39 9.48 5.94
CA ALA A 69 0.21 10.06 7.14
C ALA A 69 0.69 11.50 6.89
N GLU A 70 1.30 11.76 5.73
CA GLU A 70 1.76 13.09 5.33
C GLU A 70 0.62 14.07 5.13
N GLU A 71 -0.47 13.66 4.47
CA GLU A 71 -1.72 14.44 4.35
C GLU A 71 -2.31 14.84 5.71
N GLN A 72 -2.04 14.04 6.74
CA GLN A 72 -2.46 14.29 8.12
C GLN A 72 -1.44 15.11 8.93
N GLY A 73 -0.37 15.63 8.30
CA GLY A 73 0.68 16.39 8.95
C GLY A 73 1.68 15.54 9.75
N ILE A 74 1.75 14.23 9.50
CA ILE A 74 2.69 13.31 10.12
C ILE A 74 3.84 13.05 9.15
N SER A 75 4.92 13.82 9.29
CA SER A 75 6.10 13.70 8.43
C SER A 75 6.89 12.41 8.67
N ALA A 76 7.69 11.99 7.68
CA ALA A 76 8.55 10.81 7.79
C ALA A 76 9.48 10.83 9.04
N PRO A 77 10.12 11.96 9.44
CA PRO A 77 10.86 12.03 10.70
C PRO A 77 9.98 11.82 11.95
N ARG A 78 8.71 12.26 11.93
CA ARG A 78 7.77 12.00 13.04
C ARG A 78 7.37 10.54 13.10
N VAL A 79 7.20 9.89 11.95
CA VAL A 79 6.96 8.44 11.86
C VAL A 79 8.14 7.69 12.48
N LEU A 80 9.38 7.98 12.05
CA LEU A 80 10.58 7.33 12.59
C LEU A 80 10.71 7.54 14.10
N GLY A 81 10.55 8.79 14.57
CA GLY A 81 10.62 9.06 16.01
C GLY A 81 9.51 8.37 16.80
N PHE A 82 8.32 8.19 16.24
CA PHE A 82 7.27 7.38 16.87
C PHE A 82 7.68 5.91 16.99
N LEU A 83 8.20 5.31 15.92
CA LEU A 83 8.64 3.92 15.93
C LEU A 83 9.77 3.71 16.95
N GLU A 84 10.77 4.60 16.98
CA GLU A 84 11.89 4.52 17.93
C GLU A 84 11.49 4.69 19.40
N ARG A 85 10.46 5.50 19.68
CA ARG A 85 9.95 5.67 21.06
C ARG A 85 9.02 4.56 21.51
N SER A 86 8.33 3.92 20.58
CA SER A 86 7.27 2.95 20.88
C SER A 86 7.77 1.51 20.86
N SER A 87 8.95 1.28 20.28
CA SER A 87 9.62 -0.02 20.24
C SER A 87 10.73 -0.11 21.29
N GLU A 88 10.90 -1.31 21.85
CA GLU A 88 12.00 -1.60 22.77
C GLU A 88 13.27 -1.99 22.01
N THR A 89 13.12 -2.64 20.86
CA THR A 89 14.20 -2.98 19.94
C THR A 89 14.42 -1.86 18.94
N ALA A 90 15.67 -1.66 18.51
CA ALA A 90 15.98 -0.69 17.46
C ALA A 90 15.16 -0.96 16.18
N VAL A 91 14.60 0.10 15.59
CA VAL A 91 13.91 0.03 14.31
C VAL A 91 14.85 -0.53 13.24
N PRO A 92 14.46 -1.59 12.49
CA PRO A 92 15.31 -2.20 11.49
C PRO A 92 15.79 -1.19 10.42
N ALA A 93 17.05 -1.31 10.00
CA ALA A 93 17.65 -0.41 9.02
C ALA A 93 16.89 -0.42 7.67
N SER A 94 16.30 -1.55 7.28
CA SER A 94 15.44 -1.65 6.08
C SER A 94 14.22 -0.74 6.17
N VAL A 95 13.56 -0.69 7.33
CA VAL A 95 12.38 0.15 7.57
C VAL A 95 12.75 1.62 7.60
N LYS A 96 13.86 1.97 8.28
CA LYS A 96 14.38 3.35 8.28
C LYS A 96 14.62 3.85 6.85
N ARG A 97 15.38 3.07 6.08
CA ARG A 97 15.68 3.36 4.68
C ARG A 97 14.43 3.44 3.82
N ALA A 98 13.44 2.57 4.03
CA ALA A 98 12.19 2.61 3.25
C ALA A 98 11.39 3.89 3.51
N ILE A 99 11.31 4.34 4.77
CA ILE A 99 10.62 5.59 5.14
C ILE A 99 11.34 6.81 4.57
N GLU A 100 12.67 6.86 4.69
CA GLU A 100 13.50 7.94 4.14
C GLU A 100 13.39 8.01 2.61
N ARG A 101 13.57 6.86 1.94
CA ARG A 101 13.50 6.77 0.49
C ARG A 101 12.13 7.16 -0.06
N TRP A 102 11.05 6.79 0.62
CA TRP A 102 9.69 7.23 0.29
C TRP A 102 9.52 8.74 0.48
N SER A 103 10.10 9.32 1.55
CA SER A 103 10.04 10.76 1.78
C SER A 103 10.77 11.57 0.70
N GLU A 104 11.83 11.00 0.11
CA GLU A 104 12.63 11.65 -0.92
C GLU A 104 12.03 11.48 -2.32
N ASN A 105 11.52 10.29 -2.64
CA ASN A 105 11.18 9.89 -4.01
C ASN A 105 9.70 9.58 -4.21
N GLY A 106 8.90 9.54 -3.14
CA GLY A 106 7.53 9.05 -3.17
C GLY A 106 7.43 7.55 -3.49
N PRO A 107 6.30 7.08 -4.04
CA PRO A 107 6.16 5.68 -4.48
C PRO A 107 6.98 5.41 -5.75
N GLU A 108 8.02 4.58 -5.63
CA GLU A 108 8.89 4.22 -6.76
C GLU A 108 8.45 2.95 -7.52
N ALA A 109 7.55 2.16 -6.96
CA ALA A 109 7.08 0.92 -7.57
C ALA A 109 5.60 0.67 -7.27
N ARG A 110 4.91 0.06 -8.23
CA ARG A 110 3.50 -0.32 -8.11
C ARG A 110 3.27 -1.70 -8.70
N LEU A 111 2.50 -2.51 -7.98
CA LEU A 111 1.94 -3.76 -8.50
C LEU A 111 0.54 -3.51 -9.05
N GLN A 112 0.23 -4.19 -10.16
CA GLN A 112 -1.09 -4.15 -10.79
C GLN A 112 -1.46 -5.54 -11.30
N ARG A 113 -2.71 -5.96 -11.08
CA ARG A 113 -3.28 -7.17 -11.66
C ARG A 113 -3.89 -6.81 -13.01
N THR A 114 -3.46 -7.47 -14.08
CA THR A 114 -3.92 -7.16 -15.43
C THR A 114 -3.76 -8.37 -16.35
N VAL A 115 -4.51 -8.39 -17.45
CA VAL A 115 -4.34 -9.37 -18.53
C VAL A 115 -3.34 -8.79 -19.53
N VAL A 116 -2.42 -9.62 -20.02
CA VAL A 116 -1.45 -9.25 -21.05
C VAL A 116 -1.80 -10.01 -22.32
N LEU A 117 -2.09 -9.28 -23.41
CA LEU A 117 -2.21 -9.87 -24.73
C LEU A 117 -0.80 -9.98 -25.32
N ARG A 118 -0.37 -11.21 -25.62
CA ARG A 118 0.86 -11.51 -26.36
C ARG A 118 0.53 -11.92 -27.78
N VAL A 119 1.25 -11.37 -28.74
CA VAL A 119 1.11 -11.71 -30.16
C VAL A 119 2.41 -12.34 -30.68
N LYS A 120 2.30 -13.14 -31.75
CA LYS A 120 3.48 -13.72 -32.43
C LYS A 120 4.17 -12.73 -33.36
N ASP A 121 3.45 -11.72 -33.83
CA ASP A 121 3.90 -10.75 -34.81
C ASP A 121 3.45 -9.33 -34.40
N ALA A 122 4.38 -8.38 -34.39
CA ALA A 122 4.13 -6.99 -34.03
C ALA A 122 3.08 -6.33 -34.95
N GLU A 123 2.98 -6.75 -36.22
CA GLU A 123 1.96 -6.24 -37.14
C GLU A 123 0.52 -6.50 -36.65
N ILE A 124 0.32 -7.57 -35.86
CA ILE A 124 -0.99 -7.87 -35.27
C ILE A 124 -1.36 -6.77 -34.28
N LEU A 125 -0.45 -6.37 -33.38
CA LEU A 125 -0.73 -5.29 -32.42
C LEU A 125 -1.00 -3.97 -33.13
N GLU A 126 -0.27 -3.66 -34.20
CA GLU A 126 -0.51 -2.44 -34.99
C GLU A 126 -1.90 -2.45 -35.64
N LYS A 127 -2.33 -3.59 -36.21
CA LYS A 127 -3.69 -3.75 -36.76
C LYS A 127 -4.75 -3.56 -35.67
N LEU A 128 -4.55 -4.15 -34.48
CA LEU A 128 -5.48 -4.01 -33.36
C LEU A 128 -5.51 -2.60 -32.78
N ARG A 129 -4.40 -1.86 -32.81
CA ARG A 129 -4.33 -0.45 -32.42
C ARG A 129 -5.00 0.46 -33.44
N ALA A 130 -4.87 0.19 -34.73
CA ALA A 130 -5.49 0.97 -35.79
C ALA A 130 -7.02 0.79 -35.85
N ASN A 131 -7.53 -0.35 -35.37
CA ASN A 131 -8.95 -0.66 -35.44
C ASN A 131 -9.76 -0.04 -34.28
N ALA A 132 -10.79 0.72 -34.63
CA ALA A 132 -11.65 1.42 -33.68
C ALA A 132 -12.40 0.50 -32.70
N ARG A 133 -12.64 -0.78 -33.05
CA ARG A 133 -13.31 -1.75 -32.18
C ARG A 133 -12.41 -2.35 -31.12
N THR A 134 -11.12 -2.51 -31.39
CA THR A 134 -10.17 -3.17 -30.47
C THR A 134 -9.32 -2.19 -29.69
N ARG A 135 -8.95 -1.05 -30.29
CA ARG A 135 -8.14 0.01 -29.66
C ARG A 135 -8.64 0.43 -28.27
N PRO A 136 -9.95 0.54 -27.98
CA PRO A 136 -10.43 0.95 -26.67
C PRO A 136 -10.04 0.01 -25.52
N PHE A 137 -9.78 -1.27 -25.81
CA PHE A 137 -9.44 -2.28 -24.80
C PHE A 137 -7.93 -2.43 -24.57
N LEU A 138 -7.10 -1.83 -25.43
CA LEU A 138 -5.65 -1.90 -25.33
C LEU A 138 -5.13 -0.80 -24.40
N GLY A 139 -4.19 -1.16 -23.53
CA GLY A 139 -3.49 -0.29 -22.59
C GLY A 139 -2.05 -0.02 -23.02
N GLU A 140 -1.17 0.07 -22.02
CA GLU A 140 0.26 0.30 -22.20
C GLU A 140 0.95 -0.84 -22.96
N SER A 141 1.93 -0.50 -23.81
CA SER A 141 2.77 -1.49 -24.49
C SER A 141 3.84 -2.02 -23.54
N LEU A 142 4.04 -3.34 -23.53
CA LEU A 142 5.13 -4.00 -22.81
C LEU A 142 6.25 -4.44 -23.77
N GLY A 143 6.53 -3.61 -24.77
CA GLY A 143 7.39 -3.92 -25.92
C GLY A 143 6.59 -4.16 -27.20
N ASP A 144 7.23 -4.73 -28.23
CA ASP A 144 6.68 -4.84 -29.59
C ASP A 144 5.65 -5.97 -29.76
N PHE A 145 5.67 -6.96 -28.85
CA PHE A 145 4.86 -8.19 -28.96
C PHE A 145 3.86 -8.37 -27.81
N ALA A 146 3.77 -7.40 -26.90
CA ALA A 146 2.91 -7.50 -25.74
C ALA A 146 2.27 -6.16 -25.39
N VAL A 147 1.00 -6.20 -25.02
CA VAL A 147 0.23 -5.03 -24.58
C VAL A 147 -0.63 -5.40 -23.38
N LEU A 148 -0.77 -4.46 -22.46
CA LEU A 148 -1.77 -4.58 -21.41
C LEU A 148 -3.17 -4.53 -22.01
N VAL A 149 -4.06 -5.38 -21.50
CA VAL A 149 -5.49 -5.25 -21.73
C VAL A 149 -6.06 -4.45 -20.57
N LYS A 150 -6.96 -3.51 -20.86
CA LYS A 150 -7.62 -2.73 -19.82
C LYS A 150 -8.38 -3.65 -18.87
N GLU A 151 -8.39 -3.29 -17.60
CA GLU A 151 -8.90 -4.11 -16.51
C GLU A 151 -10.37 -4.52 -16.76
N GLY A 152 -10.65 -5.81 -16.69
CA GLY A 152 -11.98 -6.37 -16.89
C GLY A 152 -12.48 -6.39 -18.34
N GLN A 153 -11.69 -5.94 -19.33
CA GLN A 153 -12.16 -5.77 -20.72
C GLN A 153 -11.62 -6.83 -21.71
N TRP A 154 -11.05 -7.93 -21.19
CA TRP A 154 -10.41 -8.93 -22.03
C TRP A 154 -11.42 -9.80 -22.80
N GLU A 155 -12.62 -10.00 -22.26
CA GLU A 155 -13.69 -10.75 -22.93
C GLU A 155 -14.24 -9.97 -24.13
N GLU A 156 -14.44 -8.67 -23.99
CA GLU A 156 -14.87 -7.78 -25.06
C GLU A 156 -13.79 -7.64 -26.13
N LEU A 157 -12.52 -7.58 -25.73
CA LEU A 157 -11.40 -7.65 -26.67
C LEU A 157 -11.42 -8.96 -27.46
N ARG A 158 -11.71 -10.10 -26.83
CA ARG A 158 -11.85 -11.40 -27.50
C ARG A 158 -12.95 -11.39 -28.55
N LEU A 159 -14.11 -10.84 -28.21
CA LEU A 159 -15.22 -10.73 -29.16
C LEU A 159 -14.88 -9.76 -30.31
N ALA A 160 -14.24 -8.63 -30.01
CA ALA A 160 -13.87 -7.64 -31.02
C ALA A 160 -12.78 -8.17 -31.97
N THR A 161 -11.79 -8.90 -31.47
CA THR A 161 -10.75 -9.54 -32.28
C THR A 161 -11.32 -10.65 -33.16
N ALA A 162 -12.25 -11.46 -32.64
CA ALA A 162 -12.94 -12.49 -33.42
C ALA A 162 -13.69 -11.92 -34.63
N GLN A 163 -14.31 -10.74 -34.49
CA GLN A 163 -14.95 -10.02 -35.60
C GLN A 163 -13.96 -9.55 -36.69
N LEU A 164 -12.65 -9.52 -36.37
CA LEU A 164 -11.56 -9.22 -37.30
C LEU A 164 -10.88 -10.49 -37.84
N GLY A 165 -11.42 -11.67 -37.54
CA GLY A 165 -10.84 -12.96 -37.93
C GLY A 165 -9.65 -13.40 -37.08
N LEU A 166 -9.41 -12.76 -35.93
CA LEU A 166 -8.36 -13.14 -34.99
C LEU A 166 -8.98 -13.75 -33.73
N PHE A 167 -8.82 -15.06 -33.55
CA PHE A 167 -9.15 -15.70 -32.28
C PHE A 167 -7.96 -15.58 -31.33
N ILE A 168 -8.25 -15.23 -30.07
CA ILE A 168 -7.27 -15.19 -29.00
C ILE A 168 -7.59 -16.28 -27.99
N ASP A 169 -6.57 -16.99 -27.54
CA ASP A 169 -6.68 -18.03 -26.52
C ASP A 169 -6.91 -17.40 -25.13
N ASP A 170 -7.62 -18.11 -24.27
CA ASP A 170 -7.71 -17.84 -22.84
C ASP A 170 -6.61 -18.57 -22.05
N PHE A 171 -6.50 -18.23 -20.77
CA PHE A 171 -5.43 -18.65 -19.85
C PHE A 171 -5.70 -20.02 -19.21
#